data_AF-X1C0H6-F1
#
_entry.id   AF-X1C0H6-F1
#
_cell.length_a   1.000
_cell.length_b   1.000
_cell.length_c   1.000
_cell.angle_alpha   90.00
_cell.angle_beta   90.00
_cell.angle_gamma   90.00
#
_symmetry.space_group_name_H-M   'P 1'
#
loop_
_entity.id
_entity.type
_entity.pdbx_description
1 polymer ?
#
loop_
_entity_poly.entity_id
_entity_poly.type
_entity_poly.pdbx_seq_one_letter_code
_entity_poly.pdbx_strand_id
1 'polypeptide(L)'
;MAWGFFIYIPFYLLFIIIGGGFGLSETMENTSFFFYYAWVMDIVAPFIILGALWGIIRRYIFRPPRLEGEQTIEAMVILVTVFIHPMTHLFKEATAMALGYAPVGLGTSLPPISSALSQLFANASPSSVQMANTAFFWTHWGFVLFVLVFIAYSRYLHMIASIFNVLLQSPPPKGA
;
A
#
# COMPACT_ATOMS: atom_id res chain seq x y z
N MET A 1 -5.47 -3.57 10.11
CA MET A 1 -4.33 -3.58 9.17
C MET A 1 -4.66 -4.26 7.86
N ALA A 2 -5.15 -5.51 7.86
CA ALA A 2 -5.54 -6.24 6.64
C ALA A 2 -6.41 -5.42 5.67
N TRP A 3 -7.41 -4.69 6.19
CA TRP A 3 -8.28 -3.82 5.40
C TRP A 3 -7.55 -2.76 4.57
N GLY A 4 -6.49 -2.16 5.12
CA GLY A 4 -5.68 -1.21 4.38
C GLY A 4 -5.03 -1.85 3.16
N PHE A 5 -4.45 -3.04 3.32
CA PHE A 5 -3.87 -3.80 2.22
C PHE A 5 -4.90 -4.09 1.11
N PHE A 6 -6.14 -4.45 1.46
CA PHE A 6 -7.18 -4.71 0.48
C PHE A 6 -7.62 -3.46 -0.31
N ILE A 7 -7.57 -2.26 0.30
CA ILE A 7 -7.83 -1.00 -0.41
C ILE A 7 -6.76 -0.74 -1.49
N TYR A 8 -5.54 -1.20 -1.28
CA TYR A 8 -4.45 -1.02 -2.24
C TYR A 8 -4.53 -1.94 -3.46
N ILE A 9 -5.18 -3.09 -3.35
CA ILE A 9 -5.25 -4.08 -4.43
C ILE A 9 -5.93 -3.52 -5.69
N PRO A 10 -7.13 -2.91 -5.65
CA PRO A 10 -7.77 -2.40 -6.85
C PRO A 10 -6.93 -1.33 -7.56
N PHE A 11 -6.22 -0.48 -6.82
CA PHE A 11 -5.33 0.50 -7.41
C PHE A 11 -4.17 -0.13 -8.18
N TYR A 12 -3.55 -1.16 -7.61
CA TYR A 12 -2.47 -1.90 -8.29
C TYR A 12 -2.96 -2.60 -9.54
N LEU A 13 -4.13 -3.23 -9.47
CA LEU A 13 -4.75 -3.88 -10.62
C LEU A 13 -5.03 -2.87 -11.73
N LEU A 14 -5.69 -1.75 -11.42
CA LEU A 14 -6.16 -0.80 -12.42
C LEU A 14 -5.04 0.06 -12.97
N PHE A 15 -4.32 0.78 -12.13
CA PHE A 15 -3.40 1.83 -12.62
C PHE A 15 -2.02 1.29 -12.95
N ILE A 16 -1.59 0.24 -12.26
CA ILE A 16 -0.23 -0.26 -12.42
C ILE A 16 -0.16 -1.48 -13.32
N ILE A 17 -0.94 -2.53 -13.05
CA ILE A 17 -0.96 -3.75 -13.88
C ILE A 17 -1.64 -3.48 -15.21
N ILE A 18 -2.86 -2.93 -15.19
CA ILE A 18 -3.59 -2.63 -16.43
C ILE A 18 -3.01 -1.35 -17.08
N GLY A 19 -2.98 -0.24 -16.35
CA GLY A 19 -2.46 1.04 -16.84
C GLY A 19 -1.00 0.94 -17.29
N GLY A 20 -0.08 0.71 -16.35
CA GLY A 20 1.35 0.59 -16.67
C GLY A 20 1.69 -0.62 -17.56
N GLY A 21 1.16 -1.80 -17.25
CA GLY A 21 1.53 -3.05 -17.95
C GLY A 21 1.07 -3.13 -19.41
N PHE A 22 -0.06 -2.52 -19.76
CA PHE A 22 -0.57 -2.47 -21.14
C PHE A 22 -0.34 -1.12 -21.83
N GLY A 23 0.41 -0.20 -21.20
CA GLY A 23 0.68 1.14 -21.77
C GLY A 23 -0.53 2.06 -21.81
N LEU A 24 -1.54 1.81 -20.97
CA LEU A 24 -2.76 2.61 -20.82
C LEU A 24 -2.65 3.66 -19.70
N SER A 25 -1.47 3.84 -19.10
CA SER A 25 -1.24 4.74 -17.96
C SER A 25 -1.68 6.17 -18.26
N GLU A 26 -1.33 6.72 -19.43
CA GLU A 26 -1.71 8.08 -19.81
C GLU A 26 -3.24 8.26 -19.85
N THR A 27 -3.97 7.29 -20.39
CA THR A 27 -5.44 7.34 -20.48
C THR A 27 -6.11 7.14 -19.12
N MET A 28 -5.53 6.33 -18.25
CA MET A 28 -6.14 5.98 -16.96
C MET A 28 -5.80 6.97 -15.84
N GLU A 29 -4.57 7.48 -15.82
CA GLU A 29 -4.06 8.38 -14.78
C GLU A 29 -4.56 9.83 -14.97
N ASN A 30 -4.89 10.24 -16.20
CA ASN A 30 -5.46 11.57 -16.48
C ASN A 30 -6.99 11.64 -16.33
N THR A 31 -7.54 10.94 -15.34
CA THR A 31 -8.99 10.87 -15.11
C THR A 31 -9.38 11.39 -13.72
N SER A 32 -10.60 11.90 -13.58
CA SER A 32 -11.14 12.26 -12.26
C SER A 32 -11.19 11.05 -11.32
N PHE A 33 -11.37 9.85 -11.87
CA PHE A 33 -11.34 8.61 -11.09
C PHE A 33 -9.96 8.39 -10.45
N PHE A 34 -8.87 8.51 -11.22
CA PHE A 34 -7.52 8.45 -10.67
C PHE A 34 -7.27 9.52 -9.61
N PHE A 35 -7.69 10.76 -9.88
CA PHE A 35 -7.52 11.87 -8.93
C PHE A 35 -8.15 11.57 -7.56
N TYR A 36 -9.41 11.15 -7.50
CA TYR A 36 -10.06 10.80 -6.24
C TYR A 36 -9.46 9.55 -5.59
N TYR A 37 -9.01 8.59 -6.40
CA TYR A 37 -8.35 7.40 -5.87
C TYR A 37 -7.01 7.75 -5.21
N ALA A 38 -6.20 8.62 -5.83
CA ALA A 38 -4.96 9.11 -5.25
C ALA A 38 -5.20 9.78 -3.89
N TRP A 39 -6.26 10.56 -3.75
CA TRP A 39 -6.71 11.11 -2.45
C TRP A 39 -7.03 10.05 -1.40
N VAL A 40 -7.77 9.01 -1.79
CA VAL A 40 -8.09 7.90 -0.88
C VAL A 40 -6.82 7.22 -0.39
N MET A 41 -5.87 6.94 -1.29
CA MET A 41 -4.61 6.30 -0.91
C MET A 41 -3.74 7.18 -0.03
N ASP A 42 -3.66 8.47 -0.35
CA ASP A 42 -2.90 9.45 0.40
C ASP A 42 -3.36 9.50 1.85
N ILE A 43 -4.68 9.49 2.09
CA ILE A 43 -5.28 9.50 3.43
C ILE A 43 -5.13 8.15 4.12
N VAL A 44 -5.36 7.04 3.42
CA VAL A 44 -5.31 5.68 4.02
C VAL A 44 -3.89 5.28 4.41
N ALA A 45 -2.87 5.71 3.66
CA ALA A 45 -1.47 5.37 3.91
C ALA A 45 -1.01 5.64 5.35
N PRO A 46 -1.16 6.86 5.93
CA PRO A 46 -0.81 7.13 7.32
C PRO A 46 -1.50 6.21 8.32
N PHE A 47 -2.78 5.88 8.13
CA PHE A 47 -3.48 4.98 9.06
C PHE A 47 -2.89 3.57 9.04
N ILE A 48 -2.47 3.09 7.87
CA ILE A 48 -1.76 1.80 7.76
C ILE A 48 -0.39 1.90 8.44
N ILE A 49 0.38 2.95 8.17
CA ILE A 49 1.71 3.17 8.75
C ILE A 49 1.62 3.23 10.28
N LEU A 50 0.71 4.02 10.83
CA LEU A 50 0.48 4.15 12.27
C LEU A 50 0.00 2.83 12.89
N GLY A 51 -0.91 2.13 12.20
CA GLY A 51 -1.38 0.82 12.64
C GLY A 51 -0.27 -0.24 12.67
N ALA A 52 0.61 -0.24 11.67
CA ALA A 52 1.76 -1.13 11.58
C ALA A 52 2.81 -0.79 12.63
N LEU A 53 3.12 0.48 12.81
CA LEU A 53 4.01 0.97 13.84
C LEU A 53 3.52 0.59 15.24
N TRP A 54 2.24 0.80 15.52
CA TRP A 54 1.63 0.36 16.77
C TRP A 54 1.68 -1.17 16.94
N GLY A 55 1.45 -1.92 15.87
CA GLY A 55 1.58 -3.37 15.85
C GLY A 55 3.01 -3.83 16.23
N ILE A 56 4.03 -3.17 15.70
CA ILE A 56 5.44 -3.42 16.01
C ILE A 56 5.73 -3.08 17.47
N ILE A 57 5.39 -1.86 17.91
CA ILE A 57 5.60 -1.39 19.29
C ILE A 57 4.93 -2.34 20.29
N ARG A 58 3.65 -2.67 20.07
CA ARG A 58 2.90 -3.57 20.94
C ARG A 58 3.50 -4.97 21.00
N ARG A 59 4.00 -5.50 19.87
CA ARG A 59 4.50 -6.87 19.78
C ARG A 59 5.91 -7.02 20.35
N TYR A 60 6.79 -6.05 20.11
CA TYR A 60 8.23 -6.16 20.42
C TYR A 60 8.68 -5.34 21.62
N ILE A 61 7.96 -4.28 21.99
CA ILE A 61 8.28 -3.43 23.15
C ILE A 61 7.41 -3.82 24.34
N PHE A 62 6.08 -3.69 24.23
CA PHE A 62 5.18 -3.94 25.37
C PHE A 62 4.99 -5.43 25.69
N ARG A 63 5.06 -6.31 24.68
CA ARG A 63 5.00 -7.77 24.83
C ARG A 63 3.91 -8.25 25.82
N PRO A 64 2.63 -7.94 25.59
CA PRO A 64 1.56 -8.38 26.48
C PRO A 64 1.49 -9.91 26.54
N PRO A 65 1.08 -10.54 27.66
CA PRO A 65 1.10 -12.00 27.83
C PRO A 65 0.39 -12.79 26.71
N ARG A 66 -0.72 -12.24 26.17
CA ARG A 66 -1.45 -12.81 25.03
C ARG A 66 -0.67 -12.88 23.70
N LEU A 67 0.49 -12.25 23.62
CA LEU A 67 1.38 -12.26 22.44
C LEU A 67 2.71 -12.95 22.76
N GLU A 68 2.86 -13.60 23.92
CA GLU A 68 4.05 -14.41 24.19
C GLU A 68 4.14 -15.57 23.21
N GLY A 69 5.32 -15.80 22.65
CA GLY A 69 5.55 -16.81 21.62
C GLY A 69 5.16 -16.39 20.21
N GLU A 70 4.53 -15.22 20.04
CA GLU A 70 4.09 -14.70 18.73
C GLU A 70 5.13 -13.75 18.08
N GLN A 71 6.31 -13.56 18.68
CA GLN A 71 7.44 -12.79 18.14
C GLN A 71 8.24 -13.60 17.10
N THR A 72 7.56 -14.21 16.14
CA THR A 72 8.22 -14.99 15.08
C THR A 72 8.85 -14.07 14.04
N ILE A 73 9.85 -14.58 13.32
CA ILE A 73 10.46 -13.88 12.18
C ILE A 73 9.39 -13.53 11.15
N GLU A 74 8.47 -14.46 10.87
CA GLU A 74 7.36 -14.22 9.94
C GLU A 74 6.50 -13.02 10.34
N ALA A 75 6.20 -12.89 11.64
CA ALA A 75 5.43 -11.76 12.16
C ALA A 75 6.19 -10.44 12.06
N MET A 76 7.51 -10.46 12.24
CA MET A 76 8.35 -9.28 12.03
C MET A 76 8.34 -8.86 10.56
N VAL A 77 8.59 -9.82 9.66
CA VAL A 77 8.67 -9.59 8.22
C VAL A 77 7.38 -8.96 7.72
N ILE A 78 6.21 -9.53 8.04
CA ILE A 78 4.94 -8.97 7.55
C ILE A 78 4.62 -7.58 8.13
N LEU A 79 4.99 -7.33 9.39
CA LEU A 79 4.73 -6.03 10.02
C LEU A 79 5.61 -4.92 9.42
N VAL A 80 6.89 -5.24 9.17
CA VAL A 80 7.84 -4.31 8.55
C VAL A 80 7.46 -4.05 7.09
N THR A 81 7.09 -5.08 6.33
CA THR A 81 6.71 -4.91 4.92
C THR A 81 5.42 -4.09 4.79
N VAL A 82 4.41 -4.34 5.64
CA VAL A 82 3.16 -3.55 5.69
C VAL A 82 3.39 -2.11 6.17
N PHE A 83 4.46 -1.85 6.93
CA PHE A 83 4.87 -0.50 7.30
C PHE A 83 5.56 0.24 6.13
N ILE A 84 6.53 -0.41 5.47
CA ILE A 84 7.33 0.21 4.40
C ILE A 84 6.53 0.39 3.11
N HIS A 85 5.64 -0.55 2.80
CA HIS A 85 4.86 -0.56 1.57
C HIS A 85 4.03 0.71 1.31
N PRO A 86 3.14 1.18 2.21
CA PRO A 86 2.41 2.44 2.03
C PRO A 86 3.33 3.67 2.11
N MET A 87 4.45 3.59 2.83
CA MET A 87 5.43 4.68 2.88
C MET A 87 6.09 4.89 1.51
N THR A 88 6.53 3.82 0.86
CA THR A 88 7.10 3.89 -0.50
C THR A 88 6.07 4.37 -1.53
N HIS A 89 4.78 4.07 -1.35
CA HIS A 89 3.71 4.63 -2.17
C HIS A 89 3.62 6.16 -2.02
N LEU A 90 3.56 6.67 -0.79
CA LEU A 90 3.50 8.12 -0.53
C LEU A 90 4.68 8.87 -1.15
N PHE A 91 5.90 8.30 -1.08
CA PHE A 91 7.09 8.89 -1.70
C PHE A 91 7.10 8.77 -3.24
N LYS A 92 6.57 7.68 -3.80
CA LYS A 92 6.34 7.57 -5.25
C LYS A 92 5.41 8.68 -5.74
N GLU A 93 4.30 8.91 -5.03
CA GLU A 93 3.35 9.98 -5.37
C GLU A 93 3.96 11.38 -5.15
N ALA A 94 4.69 11.58 -4.06
CA ALA A 94 5.36 12.86 -3.77
C ALA A 94 6.38 13.24 -4.86
N THR A 95 7.18 12.28 -5.31
CA THR A 95 8.14 12.50 -6.40
C THR A 95 7.46 12.67 -7.76
N ALA A 96 6.33 11.99 -8.01
CA ALA A 96 5.52 12.21 -9.21
C ALA A 96 4.94 13.63 -9.25
N MET A 97 4.41 14.12 -8.13
CA MET A 97 3.91 15.49 -8.01
C MET A 97 5.03 16.53 -8.17
N ALA A 98 6.22 16.28 -7.63
CA ALA A 98 7.39 17.16 -7.81
C ALA A 98 7.85 17.23 -9.28
N LEU A 99 7.60 16.20 -10.09
CA LEU A 99 7.85 16.18 -11.54
C LEU A 99 6.70 16.77 -12.36
N GLY A 100 5.57 17.13 -11.73
CA GLY A 100 4.38 17.63 -12.40
C GLY A 100 3.54 16.55 -13.08
N TYR A 101 3.74 15.28 -12.73
CA TYR A 101 2.89 14.18 -13.22
C TYR A 101 1.53 14.15 -12.50
N ALA A 102 0.57 13.43 -13.06
CA ALA A 102 -0.71 13.18 -12.41
C ALA A 102 -0.50 12.73 -10.95
N PRO A 103 -1.30 13.22 -9.98
CA PRO A 103 -2.57 13.95 -10.15
C PRO A 103 -2.44 15.47 -10.35
N VAL A 104 -1.25 16.02 -10.61
CA VAL A 104 -1.06 17.45 -10.89
C VAL A 104 -1.88 17.87 -12.11
N GLY A 105 -2.64 18.96 -11.97
CA GLY A 105 -3.46 19.53 -13.04
C GLY A 105 -4.85 18.89 -13.21
N LEU A 106 -5.19 17.82 -12.48
CA LEU A 106 -6.47 17.11 -12.63
C LEU A 106 -7.59 17.58 -11.68
N GLY A 107 -7.31 18.45 -10.72
CA GLY A 107 -8.27 18.90 -9.72
C GLY A 107 -7.88 20.19 -9.01
N THR A 108 -8.72 20.62 -8.05
CA THR A 108 -8.54 21.90 -7.34
C THR A 108 -7.47 21.85 -6.25
N SER A 109 -7.22 20.67 -5.68
CA SER A 109 -6.24 20.46 -4.61
C SER A 109 -5.56 19.11 -4.75
N LEU A 110 -4.25 19.08 -4.55
CA LEU A 110 -3.47 17.85 -4.58
C LEU A 110 -3.68 17.03 -3.30
N PRO A 111 -3.50 15.70 -3.35
CA PRO A 111 -3.48 14.88 -2.14
C PRO A 111 -2.48 15.44 -1.11
N PRO A 112 -2.93 15.76 0.12
CA PRO A 112 -2.23 16.67 1.01
C PRO A 112 -0.91 16.10 1.55
N ILE A 113 -0.82 14.80 1.82
CA ILE A 113 0.35 14.20 2.46
C ILE A 113 1.47 14.06 1.43
N SER A 114 1.20 13.48 0.27
CA SER A 114 2.15 13.42 -0.83
C SER A 114 2.51 14.81 -1.36
N SER A 115 1.59 15.77 -1.38
CA SER A 115 1.90 17.17 -1.73
C SER A 115 2.76 17.87 -0.67
N ALA A 116 2.65 17.51 0.60
CA ALA A 116 3.56 18.02 1.63
C ALA A 116 4.94 17.37 1.50
N LEU A 117 4.99 16.05 1.27
CA LEU A 117 6.23 15.31 1.05
C LEU A 117 6.94 15.71 -0.24
N SER A 118 6.23 16.19 -1.26
CA SER A 118 6.85 16.65 -2.52
C SER A 118 7.76 17.86 -2.29
N GLN A 119 7.52 18.66 -1.24
CA GLN A 119 8.36 19.81 -0.87
C GLN A 119 9.78 19.40 -0.48
N LEU A 120 9.99 18.15 -0.02
CA LEU A 120 11.32 17.60 0.23
C LEU A 120 12.20 17.57 -1.03
N PHE A 121 11.58 17.62 -2.21
CA PHE A 121 12.22 17.58 -3.52
C PHE A 121 12.23 18.94 -4.24
N ALA A 122 11.73 20.01 -3.62
CA ALA A 122 11.55 21.32 -4.28
C ALA A 122 12.85 21.94 -4.82
N ASN A 123 13.98 21.67 -4.16
CA ASN A 123 15.30 22.19 -4.55
C ASN A 123 16.17 21.16 -5.28
N ALA A 124 15.63 19.96 -5.56
CA ALA A 124 16.36 18.92 -6.27
C ALA A 124 16.30 19.15 -7.79
N SER A 125 17.31 18.69 -8.53
CA SER A 125 17.25 18.73 -9.99
C SER A 125 16.19 17.75 -10.50
N PRO A 126 15.53 18.04 -11.65
CA PRO A 126 14.53 17.13 -12.23
C PRO A 126 15.06 15.71 -12.45
N SER A 127 16.33 15.55 -12.84
CA SER A 127 16.95 14.23 -13.02
C SER A 127 17.09 13.46 -11.71
N SER A 128 17.42 14.13 -10.60
CA SER A 128 17.47 13.49 -9.28
C SER A 128 16.07 13.09 -8.79
N VAL A 129 15.05 13.91 -9.02
CA VAL A 129 13.67 13.56 -8.66
C VAL A 129 13.16 12.39 -9.51
N GLN A 130 13.48 12.35 -10.80
CA GLN A 130 13.14 11.23 -11.68
C GLN A 130 13.79 9.92 -11.22
N MET A 131 15.06 9.96 -10.81
CA MET A 131 15.75 8.79 -10.26
C MET A 131 15.09 8.32 -8.96
N ALA A 132 14.74 9.24 -8.06
CA ALA A 132 14.02 8.92 -6.82
C ALA A 132 12.64 8.31 -7.12
N ASN A 133 11.89 8.89 -8.07
CA ASN A 133 10.59 8.38 -8.49
C ASN A 133 10.68 6.93 -8.98
N THR A 134 11.62 6.64 -9.87
CA THR A 134 11.89 5.30 -10.37
C THR A 134 12.30 4.34 -9.24
N ALA A 135 13.15 4.79 -8.31
CA ALA A 135 13.57 3.99 -7.17
C ALA A 135 12.42 3.65 -6.22
N PHE A 136 11.56 4.62 -5.89
CA PHE A 136 10.38 4.38 -5.05
C PHE A 136 9.37 3.47 -5.76
N PHE A 137 9.16 3.65 -7.07
CA PHE A 137 8.30 2.78 -7.86
C PHE A 137 8.75 1.31 -7.80
N TRP A 138 10.02 1.03 -8.09
CA TRP A 138 10.53 -0.34 -8.08
C TRP A 138 10.63 -0.92 -6.68
N THR A 139 11.01 -0.12 -5.69
CA THR A 139 11.04 -0.56 -4.29
C THR A 139 9.64 -0.94 -3.82
N HIS A 140 8.65 -0.09 -4.10
CA HIS A 140 7.25 -0.36 -3.79
C HIS A 140 6.78 -1.68 -4.41
N TRP A 141 7.07 -1.89 -5.69
CA TRP A 141 6.76 -3.15 -6.39
C TRP A 141 7.49 -4.36 -5.82
N GLY A 142 8.77 -4.20 -5.47
CA GLY A 142 9.56 -5.25 -4.81
C GLY A 142 8.86 -5.73 -3.54
N PHE A 143 8.35 -4.81 -2.72
CA PHE A 143 7.57 -5.16 -1.53
C PHE A 143 6.23 -5.81 -1.87
N VAL A 144 5.50 -5.35 -2.88
CA VAL A 144 4.24 -5.98 -3.32
C VAL A 144 4.47 -7.43 -3.72
N LEU A 145 5.43 -7.68 -4.61
CA LEU A 145 5.73 -9.03 -5.11
C LEU A 145 6.27 -9.92 -3.99
N PHE A 146 7.15 -9.39 -3.15
CA PHE A 146 7.64 -10.10 -1.98
C PHE A 146 6.50 -10.54 -1.06
N VAL A 147 5.61 -9.61 -0.68
CA VAL A 147 4.47 -9.90 0.21
C VAL A 147 3.51 -10.89 -0.44
N LEU A 148 3.26 -10.77 -1.74
CA LEU A 148 2.40 -11.69 -2.49
C LEU A 148 2.89 -13.13 -2.37
N VAL A 149 4.19 -13.37 -2.63
CA VAL A 149 4.81 -14.69 -2.48
C VAL A 149 4.85 -15.11 -1.01
N PHE A 150 5.23 -14.21 -0.11
CA PHE A 150 5.34 -14.49 1.32
C PHE A 150 4.01 -14.93 1.94
N ILE A 151 2.89 -14.30 1.58
CA ILE A 151 1.56 -14.69 2.08
C ILE A 151 1.21 -16.12 1.63
N ALA A 152 1.55 -16.51 0.40
CA ALA A 152 1.24 -17.84 -0.11
C ALA A 152 1.94 -18.99 0.65
N TYR A 153 3.14 -18.73 1.18
CA TYR A 153 3.96 -19.73 1.89
C TYR A 153 4.02 -19.56 3.41
N SER A 154 3.27 -18.62 3.98
CA SER A 154 3.28 -18.35 5.43
C SER A 154 1.94 -18.67 6.07
N ARG A 155 1.92 -18.65 7.41
CA ARG A 155 0.68 -18.79 8.17
C ARG A 155 -0.37 -17.72 7.82
N TYR A 156 -0.01 -16.63 7.14
CA TYR A 156 -0.92 -15.53 6.79
C TYR A 156 -1.87 -15.83 5.61
N LEU A 157 -1.70 -16.96 4.91
CA LEU A 157 -2.64 -17.41 3.88
C LEU A 157 -4.09 -17.47 4.39
N HIS A 158 -4.31 -17.78 5.67
CA HIS A 158 -5.64 -17.81 6.29
C HIS A 158 -6.40 -16.48 6.14
N MET A 159 -5.68 -15.35 6.05
CA MET A 159 -6.29 -14.04 5.87
C MET A 159 -7.02 -13.93 4.52
N ILE A 160 -6.49 -14.58 3.48
CA ILE A 160 -7.12 -14.64 2.15
C ILE A 160 -8.15 -15.78 2.13
N ALA A 161 -7.75 -16.98 2.56
CA ALA A 161 -8.59 -18.18 2.50
C ALA A 161 -9.86 -18.07 3.36
N SER A 162 -9.81 -17.35 4.50
CA SER A 162 -10.98 -17.17 5.38
C SER A 162 -12.13 -16.45 4.69
N ILE A 163 -11.86 -15.49 3.80
CA ILE A 163 -12.89 -14.77 3.04
C ILE A 163 -13.67 -15.78 2.17
N PHE A 164 -12.94 -16.60 1.41
CA PHE A 164 -13.56 -17.63 0.57
C PHE A 164 -14.27 -18.70 1.40
N ASN A 165 -13.67 -19.13 2.51
CA ASN A 165 -14.29 -20.13 3.39
C ASN A 165 -15.63 -19.66 3.95
N VAL A 166 -15.74 -18.39 4.37
CA VAL A 166 -17.00 -17.82 4.89
C VAL A 166 -18.03 -17.67 3.77
N LEU A 167 -17.63 -17.20 2.59
CA LEU A 167 -18.54 -17.03 1.45
C LEU A 167 -19.07 -18.36 0.88
N LEU A 168 -18.27 -19.42 0.98
CA LEU A 168 -18.59 -20.76 0.47
C LEU A 168 -19.07 -21.72 1.56
N GLN A 169 -19.24 -21.25 2.80
CA GLN A 169 -19.67 -22.10 3.91
C GLN A 169 -21.14 -22.53 3.73
N SER A 170 -21.38 -23.84 3.71
CA SER A 170 -22.75 -24.36 3.74
C SER A 170 -23.41 -24.06 5.10
N PRO A 171 -24.71 -23.69 5.12
CA PRO A 171 -25.44 -23.52 6.36
C PRO A 171 -25.42 -24.81 7.19
N PRO A 172 -25.37 -24.72 8.53
CA PRO A 172 -25.48 -25.92 9.37
C PRO A 172 -26.79 -26.65 9.07
N PRO A 173 -26.81 -28.00 9.19
CA PRO A 173 -28.02 -28.77 8.98
C PRO A 173 -29.13 -28.23 9.89
N LYS A 174 -30.27 -27.89 9.30
CA LYS A 174 -31.46 -27.53 10.08
C LYS A 174 -31.90 -28.80 10.79
N GLY A 175 -31.73 -28.84 12.11
CA GLY A 175 -32.20 -29.95 12.93
C GLY A 175 -33.69 -30.20 12.66
N ALA A 176 -34.04 -31.47 12.47
CA ALA A 176 -35.43 -31.93 12.38
C ALA A 176 -36.05 -32.02 13.77
#